data_AF-A0A6G5QJ51-F1
#
_entry.id   AF-A0A6G5QJ51-F1
#
_cell.length_a   1.000
_cell.length_b   1.000
_cell.length_c   1.000
_cell.angle_alpha   90.00
_cell.angle_beta   90.00
_cell.angle_gamma   90.00
#
_symmetry.space_group_name_H-M   'P 1'
#
loop_
_entity.id
_entity.type
_entity.pdbx_description
1 polymer ?
#
loop_
_entity_poly.entity_id
_entity_poly.type
_entity_poly.pdbx_seq_one_letter_code
_entity_poly.pdbx_strand_id
1 'polypeptide(L)'
;MFNGLIREIASVVSYSQNVLRLKAKFRPKLGDSIAVNGACLSVIELFDDGFSVELSFESRTHIAVENLKDRVHIEPAIRLDERVDGHLVQGHIDAIGEIYKISKRENGTDFYIKLPSEIMPLMANKGSVCVEGVSLTINEVLSDGIRLTIIPITLRESLFCEFKIGRRVNIESDLLARYVARQLGFKKELTWEMAEKFLSLY
;
A
#
# COMPACT_ATOMS: atom_id res chain seq x y z
N MET A 1 -2.62 -9.51 -6.81
CA MET A 1 -1.36 -9.04 -6.19
C MET A 1 -0.73 -8.01 -7.12
N PHE A 2 0.10 -7.15 -6.56
CA PHE A 2 0.74 -6.01 -7.19
C PHE A 2 2.23 -6.00 -6.81
N ASN A 3 3.04 -5.15 -7.44
CA ASN A 3 4.45 -4.97 -7.07
C ASN A 3 4.79 -3.58 -6.54
N GLY A 4 3.80 -2.67 -6.49
CA GLY A 4 3.94 -1.32 -5.97
C GLY A 4 4.64 -0.37 -6.94
N LEU A 5 4.54 -0.62 -8.24
CA LEU A 5 5.03 0.27 -9.30
C LEU A 5 3.85 0.86 -10.04
N ILE A 6 3.66 2.16 -9.86
CA ILE A 6 2.55 2.87 -10.49
C ILE A 6 2.69 2.77 -12.01
N ARG A 7 1.66 2.22 -12.67
CA ARG A 7 1.65 2.08 -14.13
C ARG A 7 1.06 3.31 -14.79
N GLU A 8 0.09 3.93 -14.14
CA GLU A 8 -0.58 5.11 -14.66
C GLU A 8 -1.09 5.99 -13.53
N ILE A 9 -1.12 7.31 -13.78
CA ILE A 9 -1.84 8.28 -12.96
C ILE A 9 -3.17 8.55 -13.66
N ALA A 10 -4.25 7.97 -13.15
CA ALA A 10 -5.58 8.11 -13.72
C ALA A 10 -6.27 9.38 -13.22
N SER A 11 -7.20 9.90 -14.00
CA SER A 11 -8.05 11.04 -13.58
C SER A 11 -9.37 10.52 -13.02
N VAL A 12 -9.79 11.06 -11.88
CA VAL A 12 -11.08 10.71 -11.27
C VAL A 12 -12.19 11.49 -11.96
N VAL A 13 -13.17 10.77 -12.51
CA VAL A 13 -14.36 11.37 -13.11
C VAL A 13 -15.41 11.62 -12.02
N SER A 14 -15.64 10.63 -11.17
CA SER A 14 -16.58 10.72 -10.06
C SER A 14 -16.32 9.64 -9.02
N TYR A 15 -16.57 9.96 -7.76
CA TYR A 15 -16.71 8.99 -6.69
C TYR A 15 -18.06 9.22 -6.00
N SER A 16 -18.95 8.23 -6.06
CA SER A 16 -20.29 8.32 -5.48
C SER A 16 -20.66 6.98 -4.83
N GLN A 17 -21.17 7.05 -3.60
CA GLN A 17 -21.47 5.88 -2.77
C GLN A 17 -20.26 4.97 -2.59
N ASN A 18 -20.15 3.94 -3.42
CA ASN A 18 -19.08 2.95 -3.41
C ASN A 18 -18.44 2.73 -4.79
N VAL A 19 -18.84 3.50 -5.80
CA VAL A 19 -18.33 3.37 -7.17
C VAL A 19 -17.41 4.54 -7.51
N LEU A 20 -16.22 4.20 -8.00
CA LEU A 20 -15.20 5.15 -8.46
C LEU A 20 -15.03 5.00 -9.96
N ARG A 21 -15.37 6.06 -10.72
CA ARG A 21 -15.16 6.13 -12.17
C ARG A 21 -13.84 6.83 -12.47
N LEU A 22 -13.00 6.16 -13.25
CA LEU A 22 -11.67 6.63 -13.63
C LEU A 22 -11.58 6.79 -15.14
N LYS A 23 -10.91 7.87 -15.57
CA LYS A 23 -10.41 8.03 -16.93
C LYS A 23 -8.94 7.57 -16.96
N ALA A 24 -8.65 6.59 -17.79
CA ALA A 24 -7.33 5.96 -17.87
C ALA A 24 -7.02 5.53 -19.32
N LYS A 25 -5.76 5.29 -19.64
CA LYS A 25 -5.28 4.66 -20.88
C LYS A 25 -5.28 3.14 -20.76
N PHE A 26 -5.04 2.61 -19.56
CA PHE A 26 -5.17 1.19 -19.30
C PHE A 26 -6.59 0.69 -19.64
N ARG A 27 -6.69 -0.52 -20.21
CA ARG A 27 -7.95 -1.14 -20.62
C ARG A 27 -8.09 -2.51 -19.93
N PRO A 28 -8.74 -2.56 -18.75
CA PRO A 28 -9.00 -3.82 -18.06
C PRO A 28 -10.14 -4.61 -18.69
N LYS A 29 -10.32 -5.84 -18.22
CA LYS A 29 -11.55 -6.62 -18.38
C LYS A 29 -12.43 -6.48 -17.14
N LEU A 30 -13.72 -6.79 -17.29
CA LEU A 30 -14.62 -6.91 -16.15
C LEU A 30 -14.10 -7.96 -15.17
N GLY A 31 -14.11 -7.61 -13.88
CA GLY A 31 -13.59 -8.46 -12.79
C GLY A 31 -12.08 -8.35 -12.54
N ASP A 32 -11.32 -7.65 -13.39
CA ASP A 32 -9.89 -7.44 -13.14
C ASP A 32 -9.68 -6.65 -11.84
N SER A 33 -8.58 -6.96 -11.15
CA SER A 33 -8.17 -6.25 -9.93
C SER A 33 -7.20 -5.12 -10.27
N ILE A 34 -7.53 -3.91 -9.82
CA ILE A 34 -6.73 -2.70 -9.98
C ILE A 34 -6.46 -2.10 -8.60
N ALA A 35 -5.20 -1.88 -8.27
CA ALA A 35 -4.83 -1.10 -7.09
C ALA A 35 -5.05 0.38 -7.41
N VAL A 36 -5.87 1.07 -6.61
CA VAL A 36 -6.10 2.52 -6.71
C VAL A 36 -5.61 3.18 -5.43
N ASN A 37 -4.59 4.04 -5.54
CA ASN A 37 -3.82 4.53 -4.38
C ASN A 37 -3.44 3.39 -3.41
N GLY A 38 -3.05 2.25 -4.00
CA GLY A 38 -2.70 1.03 -3.28
C GLY A 38 -3.87 0.11 -2.93
N ALA A 39 -5.12 0.58 -2.84
CA ALA A 39 -6.24 -0.29 -2.47
C ALA A 39 -6.68 -1.18 -3.64
N CYS A 40 -6.74 -2.49 -3.45
CA CYS A 40 -7.18 -3.46 -4.45
C CYS A 40 -8.70 -3.36 -4.66
N LEU A 41 -9.13 -2.97 -5.86
CA LEU A 41 -10.53 -2.81 -6.23
C LEU A 41 -10.85 -3.58 -7.51
N SER A 42 -12.11 -4.00 -7.67
CA SER A 42 -12.55 -4.80 -8.81
C SER A 42 -13.24 -3.93 -9.86
N VAL A 43 -12.91 -4.16 -11.14
CA VAL A 43 -13.54 -3.48 -12.28
C VAL A 43 -14.96 -4.00 -12.47
N ILE A 44 -15.93 -3.09 -12.45
CA ILE A 44 -17.37 -3.40 -12.56
C ILE A 44 -18.02 -2.88 -13.85
N GLU A 45 -17.41 -1.91 -14.52
CA GLU A 45 -17.95 -1.30 -15.75
C GLU A 45 -16.80 -0.77 -16.62
N LEU A 46 -16.96 -0.85 -17.94
CA LEU A 46 -15.97 -0.41 -18.93
C LEU A 46 -16.55 0.74 -19.77
N PHE A 47 -15.72 1.71 -20.09
CA PHE A 47 -16.04 2.84 -20.97
C PHE A 47 -14.95 3.01 -22.03
N ASP A 48 -15.25 3.76 -23.09
CA ASP A 48 -14.26 4.06 -24.14
C ASP A 48 -13.03 4.82 -23.60
N ASP A 49 -13.22 5.62 -22.56
CA ASP A 49 -12.20 6.48 -21.96
C ASP A 49 -11.70 6.00 -20.58
N GLY A 50 -12.16 4.86 -20.08
CA GLY A 50 -11.75 4.34 -18.78
C GLY A 50 -12.64 3.22 -18.25
N PHE A 51 -12.81 3.17 -16.93
CA PHE A 51 -13.55 2.11 -16.26
C PHE A 51 -14.02 2.56 -14.87
N SER A 52 -14.98 1.83 -14.32
CA SER A 52 -15.39 1.98 -12.91
C SER A 52 -14.89 0.81 -12.09
N VAL A 53 -14.50 1.11 -10.85
CA VAL A 53 -14.21 0.12 -9.82
C VAL A 53 -15.15 0.29 -8.63
N GLU A 54 -15.38 -0.81 -7.92
CA GLU A 54 -16.21 -0.82 -6.72
C GLU A 54 -15.39 -1.00 -5.45
N LEU A 55 -15.73 -0.22 -4.42
CA LEU A 55 -15.15 -0.31 -3.10
C LEU A 55 -16.11 -1.05 -2.17
N SER A 56 -15.61 -2.10 -1.50
CA SER A 56 -16.36 -2.75 -0.44
C SER A 56 -16.60 -1.79 0.74
N PHE A 57 -17.57 -2.08 1.60
CA PHE A 57 -17.76 -1.32 2.84
C PHE A 57 -16.48 -1.31 3.69
N GLU A 58 -15.86 -2.47 3.85
CA GLU A 58 -14.61 -2.65 4.60
C GLU A 58 -13.48 -1.79 4.03
N SER A 59 -13.29 -1.80 2.71
CA SER A 59 -12.24 -1.00 2.07
C SER A 59 -12.46 0.50 2.31
N ARG A 60 -13.71 0.98 2.23
CA ARG A 60 -14.03 2.40 2.42
C ARG A 60 -13.72 2.92 3.82
N THR A 61 -13.78 2.08 4.85
CA THR A 61 -13.47 2.49 6.22
C THR A 61 -11.98 2.51 6.53
N HIS A 62 -11.15 1.87 5.70
CA HIS A 62 -9.72 1.70 5.94
C HIS A 62 -8.81 2.51 5.01
N ILE A 63 -9.37 3.27 4.06
CA ILE A 63 -8.61 4.09 3.10
C ILE A 63 -8.93 5.58 3.23
N ALA A 64 -8.02 6.44 2.78
CA ALA A 64 -8.22 7.87 2.67
C ALA A 64 -9.13 8.21 1.47
N VAL A 65 -10.44 7.97 1.62
CA VAL A 65 -11.44 8.19 0.56
C VAL A 65 -11.51 9.64 0.07
N GLU A 66 -11.07 10.61 0.89
CA GLU A 66 -10.95 12.02 0.50
C GLU A 66 -9.93 12.26 -0.62
N ASN A 67 -9.05 11.29 -0.88
CA ASN A 67 -8.07 11.31 -1.96
C ASN A 67 -8.60 10.68 -3.25
N LEU A 68 -9.81 10.12 -3.27
CA LEU A 68 -10.45 9.58 -4.48
C LEU A 68 -11.09 10.71 -5.29
N LYS A 69 -10.27 11.69 -5.66
CA LYS A 69 -10.63 12.87 -6.45
C LYS A 69 -9.42 13.31 -7.26
N ASP A 70 -9.67 14.13 -8.28
CA ASP A 70 -8.65 14.70 -9.17
C ASP A 70 -7.82 13.61 -9.88
N ARG A 71 -6.76 13.13 -9.23
CA ARG A 71 -5.86 12.11 -9.75
C ARG A 71 -5.52 11.06 -8.71
N VAL A 72 -5.39 9.81 -9.19
CA VAL A 72 -5.05 8.65 -8.36
C VAL A 72 -3.98 7.83 -9.05
N HIS A 73 -3.15 7.17 -8.25
CA HIS A 73 -2.28 6.10 -8.74
C HIS A 73 -3.13 4.90 -9.13
N ILE A 74 -2.83 4.29 -10.28
CA ILE A 74 -3.35 2.98 -10.63
C ILE A 74 -2.23 1.99 -10.99
N GLU A 75 -2.41 0.76 -10.53
CA GLU A 75 -1.56 -0.37 -10.86
C GLU A 75 -2.46 -1.61 -11.12
N PRO A 76 -2.45 -2.18 -12.34
CA PRO A 76 -3.11 -3.45 -12.61
C PRO A 76 -2.42 -4.60 -11.88
N ALA A 77 -3.18 -5.65 -11.54
CA ALA A 77 -2.60 -6.85 -10.94
C ALA A 77 -1.50 -7.44 -11.84
N ILE A 78 -0.39 -7.84 -11.21
CA ILE A 78 0.75 -8.42 -11.94
C ILE A 78 0.38 -9.76 -12.57
N ARG A 79 0.95 -10.04 -13.74
CA ARG A 79 0.89 -11.36 -14.37
C ARG A 79 2.00 -12.27 -13.83
N LEU A 80 1.82 -13.59 -14.00
CA LEU A 80 2.77 -14.59 -13.50
C LEU A 80 4.18 -14.45 -14.11
N ASP A 81 4.27 -13.93 -15.34
CA ASP A 81 5.50 -13.73 -16.11
C ASP A 81 6.14 -12.35 -15.91
N GLU A 82 5.59 -11.51 -15.02
CA GLU A 82 6.13 -10.17 -14.75
C GLU A 82 7.22 -10.17 -13.68
N ARG A 83 8.16 -9.23 -13.83
CA ARG A 83 9.17 -8.94 -12.81
C ARG A 83 8.53 -8.19 -11.63
N VAL A 84 8.99 -8.51 -10.43
CA VAL A 84 8.64 -7.79 -9.19
C VAL A 84 9.82 -6.88 -8.85
N ASP A 85 9.83 -5.64 -9.37
CA ASP A 85 10.91 -4.68 -9.09
C ASP A 85 10.72 -3.91 -7.77
N GLY A 86 9.51 -3.86 -7.23
CA GLY A 86 9.22 -3.38 -5.88
C GLY A 86 9.21 -4.52 -4.86
N HIS A 87 8.08 -4.70 -4.16
CA HIS A 87 7.85 -5.84 -3.27
C HIS A 87 6.42 -6.37 -3.46
N LEU A 88 6.10 -7.52 -2.86
CA LEU A 88 4.75 -8.09 -2.99
C LEU A 88 3.74 -7.23 -2.22
N VAL A 89 2.85 -6.59 -2.98
CA VAL A 89 1.76 -5.76 -2.46
C VAL A 89 0.44 -6.50 -2.71
N GLN A 90 -0.42 -6.59 -1.70
CA GLN A 90 -1.74 -7.21 -1.85
C GLN A 90 -2.80 -6.22 -2.29
N GLY A 91 -2.59 -4.95 -1.94
CA GLY A 91 -3.56 -3.89 -2.03
C GLY A 91 -4.57 -3.91 -0.88
N HIS A 92 -4.15 -4.42 0.27
CA HIS A 92 -4.91 -4.46 1.51
C HIS A 92 -4.32 -3.42 2.45
N ILE A 93 -4.95 -2.25 2.50
CA ILE A 93 -4.48 -1.13 3.31
C ILE A 93 -4.65 -1.45 4.78
N ASP A 94 -3.53 -1.40 5.52
CA ASP A 94 -3.49 -1.73 6.94
C ASP A 94 -3.79 -0.49 7.80
N ALA A 95 -3.39 0.70 7.34
CA ALA A 95 -3.58 1.94 8.08
C ALA A 95 -3.59 3.18 7.18
N ILE A 96 -4.06 4.29 7.74
CA ILE A 96 -3.92 5.62 7.14
C ILE A 96 -2.86 6.40 7.92
N GLY A 97 -1.77 6.75 7.25
CA GLY A 97 -0.74 7.64 7.79
C GLY A 97 -1.00 9.10 7.49
N GLU A 98 -0.22 10.00 8.07
CA GLU A 98 -0.27 11.44 7.80
C GLU A 98 1.12 12.02 7.54
N ILE A 99 1.31 12.70 6.40
CA ILE A 99 2.56 13.38 6.10
C ILE A 99 2.68 14.61 7.00
N TYR A 100 3.61 14.63 7.95
CA TYR A 100 3.79 15.76 8.88
C TYR A 100 5.00 16.63 8.56
N LYS A 101 5.93 16.13 7.73
CA LYS A 101 7.12 16.90 7.30
C LYS A 101 7.58 16.44 5.93
N ILE A 102 7.97 17.41 5.10
CA ILE A 102 8.62 17.19 3.80
C ILE A 102 9.91 18.01 3.79
N SER A 103 11.04 17.39 3.48
CA SER A 103 12.36 18.05 3.46
C SER A 103 13.12 17.72 2.19
N LYS A 104 13.37 18.72 1.34
CA LYS A 104 14.21 18.55 0.15
C LYS A 104 15.66 18.24 0.57
N ARG A 105 16.29 17.34 -0.19
CA ARG A 105 17.70 16.97 -0.08
C ARG A 105 18.38 17.23 -1.43
N GLU A 106 19.70 17.07 -1.45
CA GLU A 106 20.48 17.19 -2.69
C GLU A 106 20.04 16.19 -3.76
N ASN A 107 19.81 14.92 -3.37
CA ASN A 107 19.38 13.85 -4.28
C ASN A 107 18.13 13.12 -3.77
N GLY A 108 17.03 13.85 -3.61
CA GLY A 108 15.73 13.29 -3.23
C GLY A 108 14.93 14.22 -2.32
N THR A 109 13.76 13.75 -1.89
CA THR A 109 12.92 14.46 -0.92
C THR A 109 12.53 13.51 0.20
N ASP A 110 12.83 13.90 1.43
CA ASP A 110 12.39 13.16 2.61
C ASP A 110 10.91 13.45 2.89
N PHE A 111 10.15 12.40 3.11
CA PHE A 111 8.79 12.42 3.63
C PHE A 111 8.80 11.76 5.00
N TYR A 112 8.20 12.43 5.97
CA TYR A 112 7.98 11.89 7.29
C TYR A 112 6.48 11.67 7.47
N ILE A 113 6.11 10.44 7.76
CA ILE A 113 4.72 9.98 7.82
C ILE A 113 4.48 9.47 9.23
N LYS A 114 3.53 10.09 9.94
CA LYS A 114 3.01 9.54 11.19
C LYS A 114 2.16 8.33 10.89
N LEU A 115 2.29 7.31 11.73
CA LEU A 115 1.54 6.07 11.60
C LEU A 115 0.81 5.76 12.90
N PRO A 116 -0.37 5.11 12.83
CA PRO A 116 -1.00 4.57 14.02
C PRO A 116 -0.09 3.57 14.75
N SER A 117 -0.18 3.51 16.08
CA SER A 117 0.71 2.69 16.91
C SER A 117 0.64 1.19 16.59
N GLU A 118 -0.51 0.72 16.15
CA GLU A 118 -0.83 -0.66 15.84
C GLU A 118 -0.06 -1.22 14.63
N ILE A 119 0.31 -0.37 13.66
CA ILE A 119 1.07 -0.77 12.47
C ILE A 119 2.58 -0.62 12.66
N MET A 120 3.03 0.14 13.67
CA MET A 120 4.45 0.37 13.96
C MET A 120 5.28 -0.92 14.11
N PRO A 121 4.79 -2.00 14.76
CA PRO A 121 5.54 -3.26 14.86
C PRO A 121 5.82 -3.95 13.51
N LEU A 122 5.12 -3.56 12.45
CA LEU A 122 5.30 -4.09 11.10
C LEU A 122 6.33 -3.28 10.29
N MET A 123 6.81 -2.15 10.82
CA MET A 123 7.79 -1.29 10.17
C MET A 123 9.20 -1.69 10.58
N ALA A 124 10.10 -1.78 9.61
CA ALA A 124 11.50 -2.12 9.85
C ALA A 124 12.43 -1.16 9.10
N ASN A 125 13.54 -0.76 9.73
CA ASN A 125 14.60 -0.02 9.05
C ASN A 125 15.09 -0.83 7.86
N LYS A 126 15.17 -0.20 6.68
CA LYS A 126 15.50 -0.84 5.39
C LYS A 126 14.48 -1.88 4.91
N GLY A 127 13.34 -2.03 5.59
CA GLY A 127 12.21 -2.82 5.13
C GLY A 127 11.42 -2.12 4.03
N SER A 128 10.52 -2.87 3.40
CA SER A 128 9.60 -2.36 2.40
C SER A 128 8.31 -1.85 3.04
N VAL A 129 7.71 -0.83 2.43
CA VAL A 129 6.38 -0.34 2.75
C VAL A 129 5.71 0.15 1.47
N CYS A 130 4.40 -0.03 1.35
CA CYS A 130 3.62 0.51 0.27
C CYS A 130 2.88 1.77 0.75
N VAL A 131 3.10 2.91 0.09
CA VAL A 131 2.44 4.19 0.40
C VAL A 131 1.69 4.68 -0.82
N GLU A 132 0.36 4.79 -0.73
CA GLU A 132 -0.52 5.13 -1.85
C GLU A 132 -0.29 4.24 -3.09
N GLY A 133 0.07 2.98 -2.89
CA GLY A 133 0.38 2.03 -3.97
C GLY A 133 1.84 2.04 -4.43
N VAL A 134 2.69 2.93 -3.90
CA VAL A 134 4.11 3.00 -4.28
C VAL A 134 4.95 2.17 -3.31
N SER A 135 5.67 1.19 -3.83
CA SER A 135 6.68 0.41 -3.10
C SER A 135 7.89 1.29 -2.78
N LEU A 136 8.18 1.43 -1.49
CA LEU A 136 9.25 2.29 -0.97
C LEU A 136 10.06 1.57 0.09
N THR A 137 11.30 2.03 0.28
CA THR A 137 12.17 1.55 1.35
C THR A 137 12.07 2.48 2.55
N ILE A 138 11.84 1.92 3.74
CA ILE A 138 11.87 2.65 5.00
C ILE A 138 13.32 3.04 5.29
N ASN A 139 13.62 4.33 5.28
CA ASN A 139 14.96 4.78 5.62
C ASN A 139 15.20 4.79 7.13
N GLU A 140 14.16 5.10 7.90
CA GLU A 140 14.21 5.20 9.36
C GLU A 140 12.82 4.96 9.96
N VAL A 141 12.74 4.14 11.00
CA VAL A 141 11.57 3.98 11.87
C VAL A 141 11.75 4.91 13.07
N LEU A 142 10.78 5.80 13.26
CA LEU A 142 10.73 6.80 14.34
C LEU A 142 9.80 6.30 15.46
N SER A 143 9.63 7.10 16.52
CA SER A 143 8.73 6.76 17.63
C SER A 143 7.25 6.68 17.23
N ASP A 144 6.81 7.54 16.31
CA ASP A 144 5.41 7.71 15.91
C ASP A 144 5.20 7.65 14.39
N GLY A 145 6.16 7.08 13.65
CA GLY A 145 6.08 7.03 12.21
C GLY A 145 7.36 6.54 11.51
N ILE A 146 7.46 6.87 10.23
CA ILE A 146 8.58 6.48 9.37
C ILE A 146 9.11 7.67 8.57
N ARG A 147 10.38 7.59 8.18
CA ARG A 147 11.01 8.46 7.19
C ARG A 147 11.28 7.69 5.91
N LEU A 148 10.87 8.28 4.80
CA LEU A 148 11.12 7.80 3.44
C LEU A 148 11.90 8.86 2.67
N THR A 149 12.83 8.46 1.82
CA THR A 149 13.54 9.33 0.88
C THR A 149 13.09 8.97 -0.54
N ILE A 150 12.36 9.87 -1.18
CA ILE A 150 11.83 9.65 -2.54
C ILE A 150 12.82 10.23 -3.54
N ILE A 151 13.29 9.39 -4.46
CA ILE A 151 14.24 9.78 -5.50
C ILE A 151 13.57 10.56 -6.64
N PRO A 152 14.32 11.33 -7.45
CA PRO A 152 13.76 12.20 -8.48
C PRO A 152 12.87 11.51 -9.52
N ILE A 153 13.18 10.27 -9.90
CA ILE A 153 12.37 9.52 -10.87
C ILE A 153 11.01 9.16 -10.27
N THR A 154 10.97 8.63 -9.05
CA THR A 154 9.72 8.31 -8.34
C THR A 154 8.88 9.57 -8.08
N LEU A 155 9.49 10.72 -7.75
CA LEU A 155 8.75 11.98 -7.62
C LEU A 155 8.06 12.40 -8.93
N ARG A 156 8.68 12.10 -10.08
CA ARG A 156 8.15 12.45 -11.41
C ARG A 156 7.08 11.47 -11.88
N GLU A 157 7.25 10.20 -11.58
CA GLU A 157 6.39 9.11 -12.04
C GLU A 157 5.26 8.77 -11.05
N SER A 158 5.13 9.53 -9.97
CA SER A 158 4.06 9.40 -8.99
C SER A 158 3.53 10.77 -8.55
N LEU A 159 2.45 10.74 -7.78
CA LEU A 159 1.81 11.91 -7.17
C LEU A 159 2.58 12.46 -5.95
N PHE A 160 3.71 11.84 -5.56
CA PHE A 160 4.50 12.34 -4.42
C PHE A 160 4.96 13.79 -4.61
N CYS A 161 5.16 14.25 -5.85
CA CYS A 161 5.50 15.65 -6.12
C CYS A 161 4.37 16.64 -5.75
N GLU A 162 3.15 16.16 -5.57
CA GLU A 162 1.94 16.96 -5.28
C GLU A 162 1.52 16.87 -3.81
N PHE A 163 2.08 15.90 -3.08
CA PHE A 163 1.74 15.67 -1.69
C PHE A 163 2.20 16.84 -0.82
N LYS A 164 1.38 17.18 0.16
CA LYS A 164 1.59 18.29 1.08
C LYS A 164 1.53 17.79 2.52
N ILE A 165 2.10 18.58 3.43
CA ILE A 165 1.94 18.35 4.88
C ILE A 165 0.45 18.35 5.23
N GLY A 166 0.03 17.44 6.11
CA GLY A 166 -1.35 17.17 6.50
C GLY A 166 -2.10 16.21 5.57
N ARG A 167 -1.51 15.79 4.44
CA ARG A 167 -2.12 14.78 3.58
C ARG A 167 -2.13 13.42 4.29
N ARG A 168 -3.32 12.83 4.36
CA ARG A 168 -3.52 11.43 4.75
C ARG A 168 -3.15 10.50 3.59
N VAL A 169 -2.48 9.40 3.88
CA VAL A 169 -1.96 8.46 2.88
C VAL A 169 -2.28 7.02 3.26
N ASN A 170 -2.67 6.20 2.28
CA ASN A 170 -2.87 4.78 2.47
C ASN A 170 -1.53 4.08 2.71
N ILE A 171 -1.45 3.23 3.74
CA ILE A 171 -0.27 2.47 4.10
C ILE A 171 -0.60 0.98 4.09
N GLU A 172 0.18 0.22 3.33
CA GLU A 172 0.23 -1.23 3.40
C GLU A 172 1.64 -1.66 3.84
N SER A 173 1.69 -2.46 4.90
CA SER A 173 2.90 -3.08 5.42
C SER A 173 3.35 -4.24 4.54
N ASP A 174 4.64 -4.57 4.61
CA ASP A 174 5.18 -5.74 3.93
C ASP A 174 4.41 -7.00 4.34
N LEU A 175 4.00 -7.77 3.34
CA LEU A 175 3.32 -9.05 3.53
C LEU A 175 4.11 -9.99 4.46
N LEU A 176 5.43 -10.01 4.33
CA LEU A 176 6.29 -10.83 5.17
C LEU A 176 6.24 -10.39 6.63
N ALA A 177 6.20 -9.07 6.89
CA ALA A 177 6.09 -8.54 8.25
C ALA A 177 4.78 -8.98 8.92
N ARG A 178 3.66 -8.94 8.20
CA ARG A 178 2.35 -9.43 8.71
C ARG A 178 2.41 -10.90 9.12
N TYR A 179 2.94 -11.77 8.26
CA TYR A 179 3.03 -13.20 8.59
C TYR A 179 4.01 -13.49 9.72
N VAL A 180 5.15 -12.78 9.77
CA VAL A 180 6.11 -12.91 10.88
C VAL A 180 5.49 -12.47 12.20
N ALA A 181 4.80 -11.32 12.22
CA ALA A 181 4.11 -10.84 13.42
C ALA A 181 3.04 -11.83 13.89
N ARG A 182 2.23 -12.36 12.96
CA ARG A 182 1.24 -13.40 13.27
C ARG A 182 1.90 -14.67 13.82
N GLN A 183 3.01 -15.10 13.23
CA GLN A 183 3.76 -16.29 13.67
C GLN A 183 4.38 -16.13 15.05
N LEU A 184 4.93 -14.95 15.36
CA LEU A 184 5.47 -14.65 16.69
C LEU A 184 4.36 -14.56 17.75
N GLY A 185 3.14 -14.18 17.36
CA GLY A 185 1.96 -14.25 18.23
C GLY A 185 1.47 -15.67 18.51
N PHE A 186 1.89 -16.68 17.74
CA PHE A 186 1.53 -18.08 17.93
C PHE A 186 2.42 -18.83 18.93
N LYS A 187 3.27 -18.15 19.72
CA LYS A 187 4.09 -18.83 20.76
C LYS A 187 3.19 -19.70 21.65
N LYS A 188 3.14 -21.01 21.36
CA LYS A 188 2.78 -22.02 22.36
C LYS A 188 3.93 -22.03 23.34
N GLU A 189 3.65 -21.77 24.61
CA GLU A 189 4.62 -22.11 25.65
C GLU A 189 4.99 -23.58 25.47
N LEU A 190 6.29 -23.85 25.43
CA LEU A 190 6.79 -25.22 25.42
C LEU A 190 6.47 -25.78 26.81
N THR A 191 5.43 -26.58 26.94
CA THR A 191 5.11 -27.21 28.22
C THR A 191 6.01 -28.43 28.42
N TRP A 192 6.26 -28.78 29.68
CA TRP A 192 6.94 -30.03 30.02
C TRP A 192 6.24 -31.25 29.40
N GLU A 193 4.92 -31.22 29.31
CA GLU A 193 4.09 -32.24 28.67
C GLU A 193 4.38 -32.38 27.16
N MET A 194 4.63 -31.27 26.46
CA MET A 194 5.06 -31.28 25.06
C MET A 194 6.48 -31.82 24.93
N ALA A 195 7.39 -31.47 25.85
CA ALA A 195 8.76 -31.97 25.86
C ALA A 195 8.83 -33.49 26.13
N GLU A 196 8.08 -33.99 27.11
CA GLU A 196 7.96 -35.43 27.40
C GLU A 196 7.36 -36.20 26.22
N LYS A 197 6.33 -35.64 25.58
CA LYS A 197 5.75 -36.22 24.36
C LYS A 197 6.78 -36.33 23.23
N PHE A 198 7.61 -35.31 23.02
CA PHE A 198 8.67 -35.37 21.99
C PHE A 198 9.77 -36.36 22.35
N LEU A 199 10.13 -36.50 23.62
CA LEU A 199 11.10 -37.49 24.10
C LEU A 199 10.58 -38.93 23.97
N SER A 200 9.27 -39.15 24.14
CA SER A 200 8.64 -40.48 23.98
C SER A 200 8.54 -40.99 22.53
N LEU A 201 8.87 -40.14 21.55
CA LEU A 201 8.85 -40.49 20.12
C LEU A 201 10.19 -41.01 19.59
N TYR A 202 11.22 -41.08 20.44
CA TYR A 202 12.54 -41.66 20.18
C TYR A 202 12.87 -42.72 21.25
#